data_AF-A0A178X8A0-F1
#
_entry.id   AF-A0A178X8A0-F1
#
_cell.length_a   1.000
_cell.length_b   1.000
_cell.length_c   1.000
_cell.angle_alpha   90.00
_cell.angle_beta   90.00
_cell.angle_gamma   90.00
#
_symmetry.space_group_name_H-M   'P 1'
#
loop_
_entity.id
_entity.type
_entity.pdbx_description
1 polymer ?
#
loop_
_entity_poly.entity_id
_entity_poly.type
_entity_poly.pdbx_seq_one_letter_code
_entity_poly.pdbx_strand_id
1 'polypeptide(L)'
;MLAESCESGSCDDNQKQFKGIFLRYFGDLATAAGEQRYRDFVRRQADSVWLRDRDSLNRIGGRRAGGTPNAVDWRTQAPGLEALIAAAAQ
;
A
#
# COMPACT_ATOMS: atom_id res chain seq x y z
N MET A 1 3.69 8.98 1.65
CA MET A 1 3.26 7.57 1.47
C MET A 1 3.36 6.88 2.81
N LEU A 2 2.59 5.82 3.03
CA LEU A 2 2.75 4.97 4.21
C LEU A 2 4.12 4.30 4.18
N ALA A 3 4.82 4.35 5.30
CA ALA A 3 6.11 3.73 5.53
C ALA A 3 6.13 3.09 6.91
N GLU A 4 6.68 1.88 7.00
CA GLU A 4 6.91 1.19 8.27
C GLU A 4 8.30 1.52 8.82
N SER A 5 8.44 1.60 10.14
CA SER A 5 9.73 1.90 10.80
C SER A 5 10.81 0.87 10.48
N CYS A 6 10.43 -0.37 10.17
CA CYS A 6 11.33 -1.45 9.78
C CYS A 6 11.88 -1.32 8.34
N GLU A 7 11.37 -0.39 7.51
CA GLU A 7 11.79 -0.26 6.11
C GLU A 7 13.24 0.20 5.91
N SER A 8 13.88 0.79 6.94
CA SER A 8 15.32 1.06 6.92
C SER A 8 16.18 -0.17 7.23
N GLY A 9 15.56 -1.28 7.67
CA GLY A 9 16.21 -2.54 7.98
C GLY A 9 15.46 -3.71 7.35
N SER A 10 15.08 -4.69 8.17
CA SER A 10 14.30 -5.85 7.74
C SER A 10 12.93 -5.84 8.42
N CYS A 11 11.87 -5.80 7.61
CA CYS A 11 10.52 -6.05 8.10
C CYS A 11 10.25 -7.55 8.18
N ASP A 12 9.69 -7.99 9.29
CA ASP A 12 9.18 -9.36 9.43
C ASP A 12 7.88 -9.56 8.63
N ASP A 13 7.39 -10.80 8.65
CA ASP A 13 6.20 -11.20 7.91
C ASP A 13 4.93 -10.45 8.33
N ASN A 14 4.83 -10.07 9.61
CA ASN A 14 3.68 -9.35 10.15
C ASN A 14 3.74 -7.88 9.74
N GLN A 15 4.90 -7.25 9.91
CA GLN A 15 5.13 -5.84 9.60
C GLN A 15 4.85 -5.53 8.13
N LYS A 16 5.16 -6.47 7.23
CA LYS A 16 4.80 -6.34 5.80
C LYS A 16 3.30 -6.12 5.59
N GLN A 17 2.41 -6.68 6.43
CA GLN A 17 0.96 -6.61 6.25
C GLN A 17 0.34 -5.26 6.69
N PHE A 18 0.99 -4.51 7.59
CA PHE A 18 0.36 -3.40 8.32
C PHE A 18 -0.24 -2.33 7.41
N LYS A 19 0.51 -1.89 6.40
CA LYS A 19 0.02 -0.87 5.45
C LYS A 19 -1.22 -1.31 4.67
N GLY A 20 -1.35 -2.61 4.41
CA GLY A 20 -2.52 -3.16 3.71
C GLY A 20 -3.75 -3.15 4.60
N ILE A 21 -3.61 -3.69 5.83
CA ILE A 21 -4.66 -3.68 6.86
C ILE A 21 -5.13 -2.24 7.13
N PHE A 22 -4.19 -1.32 7.30
CA PHE A 22 -4.49 0.09 7.48
C PHE A 22 -5.31 0.64 6.30
N LEU A 23 -4.89 0.39 5.06
CA LEU A 23 -5.60 0.94 3.90
C LEU A 23 -6.98 0.35 3.66
N ARG A 24 -7.20 -0.93 3.99
CA ARG A 24 -8.52 -1.54 3.94
C ARG A 24 -9.50 -0.77 4.83
N TYR A 25 -9.18 -0.65 6.12
CA TYR A 25 -10.06 0.03 7.08
C TYR A 25 -10.10 1.55 6.88
N PHE A 26 -9.02 2.15 6.38
CA PHE A 26 -9.04 3.56 6.02
C PHE A 26 -9.91 3.82 4.77
N GLY A 27 -10.00 2.89 3.83
CA GLY A 27 -10.96 2.92 2.73
C GLY A 27 -12.40 2.91 3.22
N ASP A 28 -12.72 2.00 4.15
CA ASP A 28 -14.05 1.96 4.80
C ASP A 28 -14.39 3.30 5.46
N LEU A 29 -13.43 3.88 6.19
CA LEU A 29 -13.57 5.22 6.78
C LEU A 29 -13.78 6.30 5.72
N ALA A 30 -12.99 6.29 4.64
CA ALA A 30 -13.09 7.28 3.56
C ALA A 30 -14.47 7.24 2.88
N THR A 31 -15.04 6.05 2.73
CA THR A 31 -16.39 5.84 2.21
C THR A 31 -17.45 6.32 3.20
N ALA A 32 -17.38 5.91 4.46
CA ALA A 32 -18.35 6.27 5.49
C ALA A 32 -18.37 7.77 5.81
N ALA A 33 -17.20 8.40 5.88
CA ALA A 33 -17.07 9.83 6.17
C ALA A 33 -17.46 10.71 4.96
N GLY A 34 -17.33 10.21 3.74
CA GLY A 34 -17.62 10.96 2.51
C GLY A 34 -16.67 12.14 2.25
N GLU A 35 -15.64 12.33 3.07
CA GLU A 35 -14.72 13.46 2.94
C GLU A 35 -13.67 13.23 1.85
N GLN A 36 -13.54 14.20 0.94
CA GLN A 36 -12.62 14.10 -0.20
C GLN A 36 -11.15 13.87 0.23
N ARG A 37 -10.72 14.49 1.34
CA ARG A 37 -9.34 14.33 1.86
C ARG A 37 -8.95 12.88 2.15
N TYR A 38 -9.90 12.05 2.58
CA TYR A 38 -9.64 10.63 2.87
C TYR A 38 -9.58 9.82 1.58
N ARG A 39 -10.50 10.08 0.64
CA ARG A 39 -10.48 9.46 -0.70
C ARG A 39 -9.18 9.78 -1.44
N ASP A 40 -8.72 11.04 -1.37
CA ASP A 40 -7.46 11.47 -1.97
C ASP A 40 -6.25 10.81 -1.32
N PHE A 41 -6.30 10.51 -0.02
CA PHE A 41 -5.25 9.75 0.64
C PHE A 41 -5.19 8.31 0.13
N VAL A 42 -6.33 7.62 0.03
CA VAL A 42 -6.42 6.25 -0.51
C VAL A 42 -5.91 6.20 -1.95
N ARG A 43 -6.41 7.11 -2.81
CA ARG A 43 -5.98 7.22 -4.23
C ARG A 43 -4.47 7.43 -4.34
N ARG A 44 -3.90 8.36 -3.57
CA ARG A 44 -2.44 8.57 -3.56
C ARG A 44 -1.67 7.31 -3.17
N GLN A 45 -2.15 6.52 -2.21
CA GLN A 45 -1.48 5.26 -1.87
C GLN A 45 -1.54 4.24 -3.01
N ALA A 46 -2.68 4.13 -3.70
CA ALA A 46 -2.84 3.26 -4.85
C ALA A 46 -1.98 3.68 -6.04
N ASP A 47 -1.94 4.98 -6.34
CA ASP A 47 -1.10 5.54 -7.41
C ASP A 47 0.38 5.25 -7.17
N SER A 48 0.84 5.35 -5.93
CA SER A 48 2.22 5.02 -5.57
C SER A 48 2.54 3.55 -5.84
N VAL A 49 1.63 2.65 -5.46
CA VAL A 49 1.78 1.21 -5.73
C VAL A 49 1.84 0.98 -7.24
N TRP A 50 0.91 1.55 -7.99
CA TRP A 50 0.78 1.31 -9.42
C TRP A 50 1.91 1.92 -10.26
N LEU A 51 2.37 3.12 -9.89
CA LEU A 51 3.33 3.87 -10.70
C LEU A 51 4.79 3.65 -10.25
N ARG A 52 5.03 3.18 -9.02
CA ARG A 52 6.38 3.22 -8.43
C ARG A 52 6.81 1.94 -7.73
N ASP A 53 5.90 1.11 -7.23
CA ASP A 53 6.23 -0.06 -6.40
C ASP A 53 6.14 -1.40 -7.15
N ARG A 54 5.47 -1.42 -8.31
CA ARG A 54 5.38 -2.63 -9.14
C ARG A 54 6.52 -2.71 -10.14
N ASP A 55 6.99 -3.92 -10.39
CA ASP A 55 7.92 -4.20 -11.48
C ASP A 55 7.21 -4.50 -12.81
N SER A 56 7.99 -4.82 -13.85
CA SER A 56 7.47 -5.16 -15.19
C SER A 56 6.57 -6.40 -15.22
N LEU A 57 6.59 -7.23 -14.18
CA LEU A 57 5.74 -8.42 -14.03
C LEU A 57 4.56 -8.15 -13.07
N ASN A 58 4.34 -6.90 -12.68
CA ASN A 58 3.33 -6.48 -11.69
C ASN A 58 3.51 -7.09 -10.30
N ARG A 59 4.74 -7.48 -9.94
CA ARG A 59 5.05 -7.86 -8.56
C ARG A 59 5.22 -6.59 -7.74
N ILE A 60 4.49 -6.49 -6.64
CA ILE A 60 4.48 -5.32 -5.75
C ILE A 60 5.46 -5.56 -4.60
N GLY A 61 6.33 -4.59 -4.37
CA GLY A 61 7.31 -4.64 -3.31
C GLY A 61 6.80 -4.09 -1.97
N GLY A 62 7.72 -4.04 -1.01
CA GLY A 62 7.45 -3.49 0.32
C GLY A 62 7.53 -1.97 0.39
N ARG A 63 8.22 -1.30 -0.55
CA ARG A 63 8.43 0.16 -0.52
C ARG A 63 7.47 0.86 -1.47
N ARG A 64 6.40 1.46 -0.93
CA ARG A 64 5.37 2.17 -1.73
C ARG A 64 5.92 3.27 -2.65
N ALA A 65 7.03 3.91 -2.26
CA ALA A 65 7.68 4.94 -3.07
C ALA A 65 8.59 4.37 -4.18
N GLY A 66 8.70 3.03 -4.28
CA GLY A 66 9.66 2.31 -5.09
C GLY A 66 11.04 2.25 -4.45
N GLY A 67 12.04 1.89 -5.27
CA GLY A 67 13.45 1.86 -4.90
C GLY A 67 14.07 0.47 -5.02
N THR A 68 15.36 0.38 -4.71
CA THR A 68 16.11 -0.88 -4.72
C THR A 68 17.10 -0.87 -3.54
N PRO A 69 17.16 -1.93 -2.71
CA PRO A 69 16.38 -3.17 -2.79
C PRO A 69 14.91 -2.97 -2.36
N ASN A 70 14.02 -3.67 -3.06
CA ASN A 70 12.59 -3.73 -2.74
C ASN A 70 12.14 -5.20 -2.81
N ALA A 71 12.00 -5.83 -1.64
CA ALA A 71 11.65 -7.25 -1.58
C ALA A 71 10.28 -7.48 -2.21
N VAL A 72 10.17 -8.51 -3.03
CA VAL A 72 8.94 -8.94 -3.69
C VAL A 72 8.61 -10.36 -3.26
N ASP A 73 7.51 -10.50 -2.50
CA ASP A 73 6.97 -11.79 -2.08
C ASP A 73 5.45 -11.68 -1.89
N TRP A 74 4.76 -12.78 -1.56
CA TRP A 74 3.30 -12.72 -1.36
C TRP A 74 2.87 -11.78 -0.23
N ARG A 75 3.76 -11.55 0.75
CA ARG A 75 3.52 -10.71 1.93
C ARG A 75 3.66 -9.23 1.60
N THR A 76 4.37 -8.87 0.55
CA THR A 76 4.36 -7.51 -0.01
C THR A 76 3.25 -7.33 -1.06
N GLN A 77 2.94 -8.39 -1.81
CA GLN A 77 1.88 -8.36 -2.81
C GLN A 77 0.49 -8.10 -2.20
N ALA A 78 0.11 -8.85 -1.17
CA ALA A 78 -1.20 -8.74 -0.53
C ALA A 78 -1.53 -7.30 -0.05
N PRO A 79 -0.70 -6.65 0.80
CA PRO A 79 -0.96 -5.28 1.25
C PRO A 79 -0.85 -4.22 0.15
N GLY A 80 -0.13 -4.52 -0.93
CA GLY A 80 -0.13 -3.73 -2.16
C GLY A 80 -1.49 -3.76 -2.86
N LEU A 81 -2.07 -4.95 -3.03
CA LEU A 81 -3.40 -5.13 -3.61
C LEU A 81 -4.51 -4.51 -2.76
N GLU A 82 -4.42 -4.56 -1.42
CA GLU A 82 -5.37 -3.86 -0.54
C GLU A 82 -5.46 -2.36 -0.84
N ALA A 83 -4.35 -1.73 -1.22
CA ALA A 83 -4.35 -0.32 -1.59
C ALA A 83 -5.14 -0.05 -2.87
N LEU A 84 -4.98 -0.93 -3.87
CA LEU A 84 -5.67 -0.84 -5.15
C LEU A 84 -7.17 -1.12 -5.00
N ILE A 85 -7.53 -2.13 -4.21
CA ILE A 85 -8.92 -2.49 -3.92
C ILE A 85 -9.61 -1.36 -3.16
N ALA A 86 -8.97 -0.81 -2.12
CA ALA A 86 -9.51 0.32 -1.38
C ALA A 86 -9.78 1.51 -2.32
N ALA A 87 -8.85 1.86 -3.21
CA ALA A 87 -9.05 2.95 -4.17
C ALA A 87 -10.17 2.68 -5.19
N ALA A 88 -10.31 1.44 -5.66
CA ALA A 88 -11.37 1.04 -6.59
C ALA A 88 -12.78 1.09 -5.97
N ALA A 89 -12.86 1.06 -4.64
CA ALA A 89 -14.11 1.15 -3.90
C ALA A 89 -14.53 2.60 -3.54
N GLN A 90 -13.69 3.61 -3.83
CA GLN A 90 -13.94 5.03 -3.50
C GLN A 90 -14.72 5.81 -4.56
#